data_AF-A0A8I3WQS6-F1
#
_entry.id   AF-A0A8I3WQS6-F1
#
_cell.length_a   1.000
_cell.length_b   1.000
_cell.length_c   1.000
_cell.angle_alpha   90.00
_cell.angle_beta   90.00
_cell.angle_gamma   90.00
#
_symmetry.space_group_name_H-M   'P 1'
#
loop_
_entity.id
_entity.type
_entity.pdbx_description
1 polymer ?
#
loop_
_entity_poly.entity_id
_entity_poly.type
_entity_poly.pdbx_seq_one_letter_code
_entity_poly.pdbx_strand_id
1 'polypeptide(L)'
;MNRPAPVEMSCENMCFLITHNPTSATLSKFTEELKKYEVTTLVRVCDVTHDKAPVEKEGIRVLDWPFDDGAPPPNQVVDDWLNLLKTKFQILMY
;
A
#
# COMPACT_ATOMS: atom_id res chain seq x y z
N MET A 1 14.06 16.63 7.34
CA MET A 1 13.96 15.38 8.11
C MET A 1 14.38 14.23 7.22
N ASN A 2 15.26 13.34 7.68
CA ASN A 2 15.55 12.09 6.99
C ASN A 2 14.33 11.17 7.13
N ARG A 3 13.58 10.97 6.05
CA ARG A 3 12.56 9.93 6.02
C ARG A 3 13.29 8.59 5.93
N PRO A 4 12.96 7.60 6.78
CA PRO A 4 13.47 6.24 6.65
C PRO A 4 13.29 5.72 5.22
N ALA A 5 14.24 4.87 4.79
CA ALA A 5 14.11 4.18 3.52
C ALA A 5 12.87 3.26 3.53
N PRO A 6 12.26 3.00 2.36
CA PRO A 6 11.24 1.97 2.23
C PRO A 6 11.72 0.64 2.81
N VAL A 7 10.83 -0.06 3.50
CA VAL A 7 11.12 -1.39 4.06
C VAL A 7 10.40 -2.43 3.22
N GLU A 8 11.17 -3.31 2.60
CA GLU A 8 10.65 -4.47 1.88
C GLU A 8 10.58 -5.67 2.82
N MET A 9 9.49 -6.42 2.74
CA MET A 9 9.30 -7.66 3.50
C MET A 9 8.67 -8.72 2.60
N SER A 10 9.28 -9.90 2.60
CA SER A 10 8.87 -11.02 1.75
C SER A 10 8.57 -12.25 2.59
N CYS A 11 7.48 -12.92 2.26
CA CYS A 11 7.08 -14.19 2.88
C CYS A 11 6.47 -15.08 1.79
N GLU A 12 7.07 -16.24 1.56
CA GLU A 12 6.66 -17.17 0.50
C GLU A 12 6.56 -16.47 -0.88
N ASN A 13 5.36 -16.42 -1.47
CA ASN A 13 5.08 -15.78 -2.74
C ASN A 13 4.60 -14.32 -2.62
N MET A 14 4.63 -13.75 -1.40
CA MET A 14 4.19 -12.39 -1.12
C MET A 14 5.38 -11.47 -0.89
N CYS A 15 5.32 -10.27 -1.49
CA CYS A 15 6.24 -9.18 -1.22
C CYS A 15 5.44 -7.92 -0.88
N PHE A 16 5.83 -7.24 0.19
CA PHE A 16 5.22 -6.02 0.65
C PHE A 16 6.27 -4.92 0.79
N LEU A 17 5.86 -3.70 0.47
CA LEU A 17 6.67 -2.50 0.62
C LEU A 17 6.00 -1.54 1.60
N ILE A 18 6.61 -1.33 2.75
CA ILE A 18 6.17 -0.35 3.76
C ILE A 18 6.87 0.98 3.47
N THR A 19 6.08 2.03 3.30
CA THR A 19 6.56 3.36 2.93
C THR A 19 5.94 4.44 3.82
N HIS A 20 6.54 5.62 3.82
CA HIS A 20 5.93 6.80 4.45
C HIS A 20 4.89 7.43 3.52
N ASN A 21 3.84 8.01 4.13
CA ASN A 21 2.84 8.77 3.39
C ASN A 21 3.52 9.92 2.60
N PRO A 22 3.36 9.99 1.27
CA PRO A 22 3.90 11.09 0.49
C PRO A 22 3.17 12.40 0.82
N THR A 23 3.80 13.51 0.46
CA THR A 23 3.13 14.81 0.33
C THR A 23 2.82 15.06 -1.14
N SER A 24 1.92 15.98 -1.46
CA SER A 24 1.63 16.36 -2.85
C SER A 24 2.88 16.74 -3.65
N ALA A 25 3.86 17.41 -3.00
CA ALA A 25 5.14 17.77 -3.60
C ALA A 25 6.09 16.58 -3.86
N THR A 26 5.92 15.46 -3.14
CA THR A 26 6.77 14.27 -3.25
C THR A 26 6.08 13.10 -3.97
N LEU A 27 4.83 13.28 -4.39
CA LEU A 27 4.01 12.23 -5.00
C LEU A 27 4.62 11.66 -6.28
N SER A 28 5.18 12.50 -7.16
CA SER A 28 5.83 12.03 -8.39
C SER A 28 6.98 11.06 -8.08
N LYS A 29 7.89 11.47 -7.21
CA LYS A 29 9.04 10.65 -6.81
C LYS A 29 8.61 9.38 -6.08
N PHE A 30 7.56 9.48 -5.26
CA PHE A 30 6.96 8.33 -4.60
C PHE A 30 6.43 7.31 -5.62
N THR A 31 5.70 7.77 -6.63
CA THR A 31 5.19 6.91 -7.71
C THR A 31 6.31 6.27 -8.53
N GLU A 32 7.43 6.97 -8.75
CA GLU A 32 8.63 6.38 -9.37
C GLU A 32 9.24 5.27 -8.53
N GLU A 33 9.36 5.47 -7.21
CA GLU A 33 9.85 4.44 -6.30
C GLU A 33 8.90 3.22 -6.28
N LEU A 34 7.58 3.42 -6.22
CA LEU A 34 6.63 2.30 -6.30
C LEU A 34 6.83 1.47 -7.57
N LYS A 35 7.05 2.11 -8.72
CA LYS A 35 7.34 1.43 -9.99
C LYS A 35 8.67 0.68 -9.95
N LYS A 36 9.70 1.24 -9.33
CA LYS A 36 11.02 0.60 -9.18
C LYS A 36 10.95 -0.71 -8.39
N TYR A 37 10.08 -0.77 -7.37
CA TYR A 37 9.79 -1.98 -6.60
C TYR A 37 8.67 -2.83 -7.22
N GLU A 38 8.24 -2.51 -8.45
CA GLU A 38 7.21 -3.25 -9.19
C GLU A 38 5.88 -3.38 -8.43
N VAL A 39 5.56 -2.38 -7.60
CA VAL A 39 4.31 -2.35 -6.83
C VAL A 39 3.14 -2.23 -7.77
N THR A 40 2.19 -3.17 -7.68
CA THR A 40 0.97 -3.19 -8.51
C THR A 40 -0.28 -2.78 -7.73
N THR A 41 -0.22 -2.75 -6.40
CA THR A 41 -1.33 -2.35 -5.54
C THR A 41 -0.79 -1.60 -4.33
N LEU A 42 -1.31 -0.40 -4.11
CA LEU A 42 -1.01 0.46 -2.96
C LEU A 42 -2.22 0.50 -2.03
N VAL A 43 -2.04 0.13 -0.77
CA VAL A 43 -3.05 0.28 0.28
C VAL A 43 -2.66 1.46 1.16
N ARG A 44 -3.55 2.44 1.29
CA ARG A 44 -3.39 3.60 2.18
C ARG A 44 -4.23 3.37 3.44
N VAL A 45 -3.55 3.28 4.58
CA VAL A 45 -4.17 3.04 5.90
C VAL A 45 -4.18 4.25 6.81
N CYS A 46 -3.51 5.33 6.40
CA CYS A 46 -3.57 6.63 7.06
C CYS A 46 -4.61 7.52 6.38
N ASP A 47 -4.89 8.68 6.97
CA ASP A 47 -5.72 9.71 6.36
C ASP A 47 -5.31 10.01 4.91
N VAL A 48 -6.32 10.10 4.04
CA VAL A 48 -6.14 10.38 2.63
C VAL A 48 -5.87 11.88 2.44
N THR A 49 -4.60 12.21 2.27
CA THR A 49 -4.13 13.61 2.14
C THR A 49 -3.82 14.04 0.71
N HIS A 50 -3.92 13.14 -0.26
CA HIS A 50 -3.56 13.38 -1.66
C HIS A 50 -4.44 12.58 -2.62
N ASP A 51 -4.60 13.10 -3.83
CA ASP A 51 -5.35 12.46 -4.90
C ASP A 51 -4.64 11.17 -5.38
N LYS A 52 -5.41 10.12 -5.66
CA LYS A 52 -4.90 8.82 -6.10
C LYS A 52 -4.73 8.70 -7.62
N ALA A 53 -5.36 9.56 -8.41
CA ALA A 53 -5.32 9.52 -9.88
C ALA A 53 -3.90 9.56 -10.45
N PRO A 54 -2.92 10.33 -9.91
CA PRO A 54 -1.54 10.29 -10.40
C PRO A 54 -0.87 8.92 -10.23
N VAL A 55 -1.24 8.16 -9.20
CA VAL A 55 -0.72 6.82 -8.94
C VAL A 55 -1.46 5.79 -9.79
N GLU A 56 -2.79 5.90 -9.86
CA GLU A 56 -3.64 5.02 -10.69
C GLU A 56 -3.34 5.15 -12.18
N LYS A 57 -2.98 6.35 -12.66
CA LYS A 57 -2.57 6.59 -14.06
C LYS A 57 -1.33 5.78 -14.46
N GLU A 58 -0.48 5.43 -13.50
CA GLU A 58 0.71 4.61 -13.73
C GLU A 58 0.44 3.11 -13.60
N GLY A 59 -0.84 2.70 -13.56
CA GLY A 59 -1.25 1.29 -13.51
C GLY A 59 -1.25 0.68 -12.11
N ILE A 60 -1.05 1.48 -11.06
CA ILE A 60 -1.02 1.02 -9.68
C ILE A 60 -2.42 1.18 -9.08
N ARG A 61 -3.06 0.07 -8.70
CA ARG A 61 -4.37 0.11 -8.02
C ARG A 61 -4.22 0.72 -6.64
N VAL A 62 -5.02 1.73 -6.29
CA VAL A 62 -5.00 2.35 -4.96
C VAL A 62 -6.26 1.97 -4.17
N LEU A 63 -6.07 1.52 -2.93
CA LEU A 63 -7.12 1.13 -1.99
C LEU A 63 -7.00 1.96 -0.72
N ASP A 64 -8.11 2.54 -0.27
CA ASP A 64 -8.15 3.45 0.89
C ASP A 64 -8.89 2.78 2.04
N TRP A 65 -8.14 2.35 3.05
CA TRP A 65 -8.64 1.67 4.24
C TRP A 65 -8.12 2.34 5.52
N PRO A 66 -8.46 3.63 5.75
CA PRO A 66 -7.95 4.38 6.87
C PRO A 66 -8.46 3.83 8.21
N PHE A 67 -7.61 3.86 9.23
CA PHE A 67 -7.99 3.62 10.63
C PHE A 67 -7.08 4.41 11.58
N ASP A 68 -7.53 4.61 12.83
CA ASP A 68 -6.84 5.45 13.81
C ASP A 68 -5.48 4.87 14.23
N ASP A 69 -4.45 5.71 14.26
CA ASP A 69 -3.11 5.31 14.72
C ASP A 69 -3.15 4.93 16.21
N GLY A 70 -2.51 3.81 16.54
CA GLY A 70 -2.55 3.21 17.89
C GLY A 70 -3.83 2.43 18.21
N ALA A 71 -4.84 2.43 17.33
CA ALA A 71 -6.02 1.57 17.46
C ALA A 71 -5.85 0.28 16.63
N PRO A 72 -6.52 -0.83 17.01
CA PRO A 72 -6.58 -2.00 16.14
C PRO A 72 -7.35 -1.69 14.85
N PRO A 73 -6.97 -2.28 13.71
CA PRO A 73 -7.73 -2.13 12.47
C PRO A 73 -9.15 -2.71 12.65
N PRO A 74 -10.19 -2.08 12.09
CA PRO A 74 -11.55 -2.63 12.10
C PRO A 74 -11.61 -4.00 11.41
N ASN A 75 -12.51 -4.89 11.85
CA ASN A 75 -12.68 -6.23 11.27
C ASN A 75 -12.84 -6.20 9.75
N GLN A 76 -13.59 -5.24 9.22
CA GLN A 76 -13.76 -5.10 7.76
C GLN A 76 -12.44 -4.82 7.03
N VAL A 77 -11.56 -3.98 7.58
CA VAL A 77 -10.24 -3.69 6.99
C VAL A 77 -9.35 -4.94 7.00
N VAL A 78 -9.43 -5.72 8.08
CA VAL A 78 -8.73 -7.01 8.20
C VAL A 78 -9.25 -7.98 7.13
N ASP A 79 -10.57 -8.13 6.99
CA ASP A 79 -11.19 -9.01 6.02
C ASP A 79 -10.85 -8.61 4.58
N ASP A 80 -10.95 -7.32 4.25
CA ASP A 80 -10.62 -6.77 2.93
C ASP A 80 -9.14 -6.97 2.57
N TRP A 81 -8.24 -6.76 3.55
CA TRP A 81 -6.81 -7.03 3.39
C TRP A 81 -6.55 -8.51 3.12
N LEU A 82 -7.10 -9.41 3.94
CA LEU A 82 -6.93 -10.86 3.75
C LEU A 82 -7.49 -11.33 2.40
N ASN A 83 -8.64 -10.80 1.96
CA ASN A 83 -9.22 -11.13 0.66
C ASN A 83 -8.40 -10.59 -0.52
N LEU A 84 -7.79 -9.41 -0.38
CA LEU A 84 -6.83 -8.89 -1.34
C LEU A 84 -5.63 -9.83 -1.48
N LEU A 85 -5.04 -10.28 -0.37
CA LEU A 85 -3.89 -11.20 -0.41
C LEU A 85 -4.24 -12.52 -1.09
N LYS A 86 -5.38 -13.11 -0.72
CA LYS A 86 -5.88 -14.36 -1.33
C LYS A 86 -6.03 -14.23 -2.84
N THR A 87 -6.64 -13.13 -3.30
CA THR A 87 -6.88 -12.88 -4.72
C THR A 87 -5.57 -12.60 -5.47
N LYS A 88 -4.69 -11.79 -4.87
CA LYS A 88 -3.46 -11.32 -5.53
C LYS A 88 -2.41 -12.42 -5.64
N PHE A 89 -2.27 -13.22 -4.59
CA PHE A 89 -1.24 -14.26 -4.49
C PHE A 89 -1.79 -15.68 -4.69
N GLN A 90 -3.07 -15.82 -5.08
CA GLN A 90 -3.73 -17.09 -5.39
C GLN A 90 -3.57 -18.15 -4.27
N ILE A 91 -3.67 -17.70 -3.01
CA ILE A 91 -3.53 -18.57 -1.85
C ILE A 91 -4.76 -19.49 -1.79
N LEU A 92 -4.57 -20.80 -2.04
CA LEU A 92 -5.59 -21.83 -1.86
C LEU A 92 -5.76 -22.10 -0.36
N MET A 93 -6.99 -22.08 0.16
CA MET A 93 -7.25 -22.61 1.51
C MET A 93 -7.48 -24.11 1.41
N TYR A 94 -6.74 -24.88 2.22
CA TYR A 94 -7.10 -26.26 2.57
C TYR A 94 -8.03 -26.25 3.78
#